data_AF-A0A7G5LZE7-F1
#
_entry.id   AF-A0A7G5LZE7-F1
#
_cell.length_a   1.000
_cell.length_b   1.000
_cell.length_c   1.000
_cell.angle_alpha   90.00
_cell.angle_beta   90.00
_cell.angle_gamma   90.00
#
_symmetry.space_group_name_H-M   'P 1'
#
loop_
_entity.id
_entity.type
_entity.pdbx_description
1 polymer ?
#
loop_
_entity_poly.entity_id
_entity_poly.type
_entity_poly.pdbx_seq_one_letter_code
_entity_poly.pdbx_strand_id
1 'polypeptide(L)'
;MLLPLVSVSLIGLLVGVVVRPLTTAGRPLAPRVVVALVGAWAGFAVLGLTGVTVDVIAGTGVWVAALGHAGAALGAVLAARGDGVPGRRRGRA
;
A
#
# COMPACT_ATOMS: atom_id res chain seq x y z
N MET A 1 16.31 -12.22 -4.04
CA MET A 1 16.44 -10.78 -3.71
C MET A 1 15.38 -10.41 -2.67
N LEU A 2 15.78 -10.27 -1.40
CA LEU A 2 14.84 -9.97 -0.30
C LEU A 2 14.54 -8.47 -0.16
N LEU A 3 15.36 -7.61 -0.79
CA LEU A 3 15.24 -6.15 -0.73
C LEU A 3 13.87 -5.59 -1.14
N PRO A 4 13.19 -6.08 -2.21
CA PRO A 4 11.86 -5.57 -2.58
C PRO A 4 10.79 -5.96 -1.55
N LEU A 5 10.86 -7.19 -1.03
CA LEU A 5 9.92 -7.69 -0.03
C LEU A 5 9.98 -6.86 1.26
N VAL A 6 11.20 -6.60 1.75
CA VAL A 6 11.41 -5.83 2.98
C VAL A 6 11.02 -4.37 2.78
N SER A 7 11.40 -3.73 1.67
CA SER A 7 11.08 -2.32 1.40
C SER A 7 9.59 -2.05 1.24
N VAL A 8 8.87 -2.85 0.44
CA VAL A 8 7.42 -2.71 0.25
C VAL A 8 6.67 -2.91 1.57
N SER A 9 7.10 -3.87 2.37
CA SER A 9 6.51 -4.12 3.69
C SER A 9 6.77 -2.97 4.65
N LEU A 10 7.97 -2.40 4.65
CA LEU A 10 8.30 -1.21 5.43
C LEU A 10 7.48 0.02 5.00
N ILE A 11 7.26 0.21 3.70
CA ILE A 11 6.39 1.29 3.19
C ILE A 11 4.97 1.12 3.72
N GLY A 12 4.39 -0.08 3.61
CA GLY A 12 3.06 -0.37 4.13
C GLY A 12 2.96 -0.13 5.65
N LEU A 13 3.98 -0.57 6.41
CA LEU A 13 4.07 -0.36 7.85
C LEU A 13 4.13 1.14 8.21
N LEU A 14 5.06 1.88 7.61
CA LEU A 14 5.24 3.32 7.84
C LEU A 14 3.95 4.09 7.53
N VAL A 15 3.34 3.80 6.38
CA VAL A 15 2.09 4.46 5.99
C VAL A 15 0.96 4.12 6.96
N GLY A 16 0.80 2.85 7.35
CA GLY A 16 -0.23 2.43 8.31
C GLY A 16 -0.08 3.07 9.71
N VAL A 17 1.15 3.39 10.12
CA VAL A 17 1.45 4.08 11.38
C VAL A 17 1.26 5.60 11.27
N VAL A 18 1.80 6.20 10.20
CA VAL A 18 1.85 7.66 10.01
C VAL A 18 0.51 8.22 9.54
N VAL A 19 -0.19 7.51 8.66
CA VAL A 19 -1.50 7.92 8.14
C VAL A 19 -2.57 7.53 9.16
N ARG A 20 -2.57 8.21 10.31
CA ARG A 20 -3.61 8.11 11.32
C ARG A 20 -4.65 9.21 11.06
N PRO A 21 -5.90 8.86 10.70
CA PRO A 21 -6.97 9.85 10.66
C PRO A 21 -7.16 10.44 12.06
N LEU A 22 -7.18 11.78 12.17
CA LEU A 22 -7.44 12.53 13.41
C LEU A 22 -8.69 12.03 14.15
N THR A 23 -9.68 11.54 13.41
CA THR A 23 -10.98 11.01 13.89
C THR A 23 -10.92 9.64 14.54
N THR A 24 -9.74 9.00 14.60
CA THR A 24 -9.63 7.60 15.02
C THR A 24 -8.63 7.36 16.14
N ALA A 25 -8.37 8.40 16.94
CA ALA A 25 -7.68 8.28 18.21
C ALA A 25 -8.46 7.34 19.14
N GLY A 26 -8.06 6.06 19.18
CA GLY A 26 -8.69 5.02 20.00
C GLY A 26 -8.98 3.71 19.27
N ARG A 27 -8.86 3.64 17.93
CA ARG A 27 -8.97 2.36 17.20
C ARG A 27 -7.64 1.58 17.24
N PRO A 28 -7.69 0.24 17.29
CA PRO A 28 -6.49 -0.59 17.29
C PRO A 28 -5.66 -0.35 16.02
N LEU A 29 -4.35 -0.19 16.20
CA LEU A 29 -3.39 0.09 15.11
C LEU A 29 -3.17 -1.14 14.21
N ALA A 30 -3.23 -2.35 14.78
CA ALA A 30 -2.96 -3.60 14.08
C ALA A 30 -3.75 -3.79 12.77
N PRO A 31 -5.10 -3.68 12.73
CA PRO A 31 -5.85 -3.87 11.47
C PRO A 31 -5.51 -2.84 10.40
N ARG A 32 -5.18 -1.59 10.78
CA ARG A 32 -4.77 -0.56 9.82
C ARG A 32 -3.45 -0.86 9.17
N VAL A 33 -2.49 -1.29 9.99
CA VAL A 33 -1.16 -1.67 9.50
C VAL A 33 -1.30 -2.82 8.51
N VAL A 34 -2.17 -3.80 8.81
CA VAL A 34 -2.47 -4.90 7.88
C VAL A 34 -3.12 -4.40 6.59
N VAL A 35 -4.12 -3.52 6.67
CA VAL A 35 -4.78 -2.97 5.47
C VAL A 35 -3.82 -2.13 4.62
N ALA A 36 -3.01 -1.25 5.24
CA ALA A 36 -2.00 -0.47 4.56
C ALA A 36 -0.91 -1.36 3.93
N LEU A 37 -0.52 -2.46 4.60
CA LEU A 37 0.41 -3.45 4.07
C LEU A 37 -0.17 -4.15 2.84
N VAL A 38 -1.42 -4.62 2.90
CA VAL A 38 -2.11 -5.24 1.75
C VAL A 38 -2.23 -4.24 0.61
N GLY A 39 -2.56 -2.98 0.90
CA GLY A 39 -2.58 -1.89 -0.07
C GLY A 39 -1.22 -1.66 -0.74
N ALA A 40 -0.14 -1.67 0.05
CA ALA A 40 1.22 -1.54 -0.47
C ALA A 40 1.57 -2.67 -1.46
N TRP A 41 1.25 -3.91 -1.09
CA TRP A 41 1.49 -5.07 -1.93
C TRP A 41 0.66 -5.05 -3.21
N ALA A 42 -0.62 -4.65 -3.13
CA ALA A 42 -1.48 -4.51 -4.30
C ALA A 42 -0.96 -3.42 -5.25
N GLY A 43 -0.59 -2.25 -4.72
CA GLY A 43 -0.04 -1.15 -5.51
C GLY A 43 1.32 -1.50 -6.16
N PHE A 44 2.20 -2.19 -5.43
CA PHE A 44 3.45 -2.72 -5.97
C PHE A 44 3.20 -3.71 -7.09
N ALA A 45 2.26 -4.64 -6.93
CA ALA A 45 1.96 -5.64 -7.96
C ALA A 45 1.49 -5.00 -9.27
N VAL A 46 0.59 -4.02 -9.18
CA VAL A 46 0.04 -3.33 -10.37
C VAL A 46 1.10 -2.50 -11.08
N LEU A 47 1.75 -1.57 -10.37
CA LEU A 47 2.72 -0.66 -10.98
C LEU A 47 4.07 -1.32 -11.26
N GLY A 48 4.44 -2.33 -10.47
CA GLY A 48 5.59 -3.17 -10.74
C GLY A 48 5.43 -3.93 -12.06
N LEU A 49 4.23 -4.43 -12.38
CA LEU A 49 3.97 -5.05 -13.69
C LEU A 49 4.20 -4.05 -14.84
N THR A 50 3.71 -2.82 -14.68
CA THR A 50 3.98 -1.74 -15.64
C THR A 50 5.48 -1.47 -15.78
N GLY A 51 6.21 -1.44 -14.65
CA GLY A 51 7.66 -1.31 -14.64
C GLY A 51 8.38 -2.44 -15.37
N VAL A 52 7.90 -3.68 -15.25
CA VAL A 52 8.43 -4.82 -16.03
C VAL A 52 8.25 -4.57 -17.52
N THR A 53 7.07 -4.13 -17.94
CA THR A 53 6.81 -3.82 -19.36
C THR A 53 7.76 -2.74 -19.89
N VAL A 54 7.97 -1.66 -19.13
CA VAL A 54 8.87 -0.57 -19.54
C VAL A 54 10.32 -1.05 -19.57
N ASP A 55 10.77 -1.81 -18.58
CA ASP A 55 12.15 -2.33 -18.55
C ASP A 55 12.44 -3.30 -19.70
N VAL A 56 11.47 -4.10 -20.12
CA VAL A 56 11.59 -4.97 -21.30
C VAL A 56 11.75 -4.15 -22.58
N ILE A 57 11.05 -3.02 -22.70
CA ILE A 57 11.12 -2.14 -23.88
C ILE A 57 12.42 -1.32 -23.89
N ALA A 58 12.80 -0.78 -22.72
CA ALA A 58 13.92 0.16 -22.59
C ALA A 58 15.28 -0.52 -22.33
N GLY A 59 15.28 -1.77 -21.87
CA GLY A 59 16.51 -2.52 -21.55
C GLY A 59 17.25 -2.04 -20.29
N THR A 60 16.57 -1.34 -19.37
CA THR A 60 17.23 -0.60 -18.27
C THR A 60 17.14 -1.27 -16.89
N GLY A 61 16.12 -2.07 -16.61
CA GLY A 61 15.92 -2.77 -15.32
C GLY A 61 15.61 -1.90 -14.09
N VAL A 62 15.38 -0.59 -14.25
CA VAL A 62 15.16 0.38 -13.15
C VAL A 62 13.68 0.71 -12.92
N TRP A 63 12.83 0.52 -13.92
CA TRP A 63 11.43 0.95 -13.87
C TRP A 63 10.57 0.04 -12.99
N VAL A 64 10.90 -1.25 -12.89
CA VAL A 64 10.28 -2.16 -11.91
C VAL A 64 10.43 -1.62 -10.49
N ALA A 65 11.63 -1.20 -10.12
CA ALA A 65 11.89 -0.66 -8.79
C ALA A 65 11.18 0.68 -8.61
N ALA A 66 11.35 1.63 -9.53
CA ALA A 66 10.77 2.96 -9.40
C ALA A 66 9.22 2.93 -9.30
N LEU A 67 8.57 2.26 -10.26
CA LEU A 67 7.10 2.18 -10.30
C LEU A 67 6.55 1.28 -9.20
N GLY A 68 7.23 0.16 -8.89
CA GLY A 68 6.84 -0.71 -7.78
C GLY A 68 6.79 0.04 -6.45
N HIS A 69 7.82 0.82 -6.10
CA HIS A 69 7.82 1.58 -4.84
C HIS A 69 6.80 2.72 -4.84
N ALA A 70 6.64 3.44 -5.96
CA ALA A 70 5.61 4.46 -6.10
C ALA A 70 4.21 3.87 -5.91
N GLY A 71 3.96 2.70 -6.51
CA GLY A 71 2.71 1.96 -6.35
C GLY A 71 2.48 1.48 -4.92
N ALA A 72 3.52 0.97 -4.27
CA ALA A 72 3.44 0.57 -2.87
C ALA A 72 3.02 1.74 -1.96
N ALA A 73 3.62 2.92 -2.15
CA ALA A 73 3.26 4.10 -1.38
C ALA A 73 1.81 4.54 -1.64
N LEU A 74 1.41 4.63 -2.92
CA LEU A 74 0.05 5.03 -3.30
C LEU A 74 -1.00 4.04 -2.79
N GLY A 75 -0.77 2.74 -2.98
CA GLY A 75 -1.68 1.68 -2.55
C GLY A 75 -1.85 1.65 -1.03
N ALA A 76 -0.76 1.80 -0.28
CA ALA A 76 -0.81 1.90 1.18
C ALA A 76 -1.62 3.10 1.65
N VAL A 77 -1.42 4.28 1.02
CA VAL A 77 -2.12 5.52 1.39
C VAL A 77 -3.61 5.39 1.07
N LEU A 78 -3.96 4.90 -0.11
CA LEU A 78 -5.36 4.70 -0.49
C LEU A 78 -6.07 3.72 0.44
N ALA A 79 -5.42 2.61 0.80
CA ALA A 79 -5.96 1.64 1.73
C ALA A 79 -6.14 2.23 3.15
N ALA A 80 -5.14 2.95 3.66
CA ALA A 80 -5.22 3.61 4.97
C ALA A 80 -6.28 4.72 5.04
N ARG A 81 -6.60 5.36 3.89
CA ARG A 81 -7.65 6.39 3.78
C ARG A 81 -9.05 5.79 3.54
N GLY A 82 -9.13 4.65 2.84
CA GLY A 82 -10.37 3.94 2.50
C GLY A 82 -11.07 3.26 3.69
N ASP A 83 -10.33 2.97 4.77
CA ASP A 83 -10.87 2.52 6.06
C ASP A 83 -11.83 3.53 6.73
N GLY A 84 -11.96 4.71 6.14
CA GLY A 84 -12.88 5.78 6.52
C GLY A 84 -14.32 5.65 6.03
N VAL A 85 -14.75 4.53 5.44
CA VAL A 85 -16.18 4.29 5.11
C VAL A 85 -16.85 3.40 6.18
N PRO A 86 -17.35 3.96 7.30
CA PRO A 86 -18.32 3.28 8.16
C PRO A 86 -19.68 3.27 7.45
N GLY A 87 -19.80 2.46 6.40
CA GLY A 87 -20.96 2.48 5.49
C GLY A 87 -21.68 1.15 5.30
N ARG A 88 -21.12 0.01 5.73
CA ARG A 88 -21.94 -1.21 5.93
C ARG A 88 -22.58 -1.12 7.30
N ARG A 89 -23.66 -0.32 7.35
CA ARG A 89 -24.73 -0.48 8.32
C ARG A 89 -25.01 -1.98 8.42
N ARG A 90 -24.55 -2.59 9.52
CA ARG A 90 -25.33 -3.62 10.19
C ARG A 90 -26.66 -2.96 10.48
N GLY A 91 -27.60 -3.06 9.54
CA GLY A 91 -29.01 -2.95 9.81
C GLY A 91 -29.32 -4.04 10.82
N ARG A 92 -29.23 -3.67 12.10
CA ARG A 92 -29.98 -4.30 13.16
C ARG A 92 -31.45 -3.96 12.91
N ALA A 93 -32.26 -4.99 12.71
CA ALA A 93 -33.45 -5.27 13.48
C ALA A 93 -33.88 -6.69 13.12
#